data_AF-A0AAE1FIR7-F1
#
_entry.id   AF-A0AAE1FIR7-F1
#
_cell.length_a   1.000
_cell.length_b   1.000
_cell.length_c   1.000
_cell.angle_alpha   90.00
_cell.angle_beta   90.00
_cell.angle_gamma   90.00
#
_symmetry.space_group_name_H-M   'P 1'
#
loop_
_entity.id
_entity.type
_entity.pdbx_description
1 polymer ?
#
loop_
_entity_poly.entity_id
_entity_poly.type
_entity_poly.pdbx_seq_one_letter_code
_entity_poly.pdbx_strand_id
1 'polypeptide(L)'
;MVLQGSLQMFDNSSFATILEKSLQWETVEQLFLWQLAKAHEIPVDCCLSVMPKLKFTSHSASVSNTHGEALSNILMMLRRESPSEILLRTLLLREFRMEDPTVATILQYWVQRYEDKMAKLINDVVNNKPQPSPNKRKRNQSTKASAVPLDQVLSHLNHLRTACGQTTFFALETMQDTLQTAQNQCSETQKKKYGDLFALIEEEEEEEPAPEPQRKPKSSRGRKPKGRKKQETESEEESSEEEDVKKPSRKRKKNNQVGSDSD
;
A
#
# COMPACT_ATOMS: atom_id res chain seq x y z
N MET A 1 33.61 11.65 22.32
CA MET A 1 33.14 13.02 22.03
C MET A 1 31.73 13.02 21.46
N VAL A 2 31.49 12.60 20.22
CA VAL A 2 30.12 12.53 19.63
C VAL A 2 29.16 11.70 20.51
N LEU A 3 29.49 10.43 20.78
CA LEU A 3 28.74 9.54 21.70
C LEU A 3 28.75 9.97 23.19
N GLN A 4 29.34 11.13 23.51
CA GLN A 4 29.35 11.74 24.84
C GLN A 4 28.63 13.10 24.84
N GLY A 5 27.91 13.45 23.76
CA GLY A 5 27.23 14.73 23.57
C GLY A 5 28.17 15.94 23.42
N SER A 6 29.50 15.73 23.42
CA SER A 6 30.50 16.81 23.50
C SER A 6 30.96 17.35 22.14
N LEU A 7 30.40 16.85 21.04
CA LEU A 7 30.72 17.25 19.68
C LEU A 7 29.54 16.93 18.77
N GLN A 8 28.95 17.97 18.17
CA GLN A 8 27.95 17.85 17.11
C GLN A 8 28.58 18.34 15.80
N MET A 9 28.62 17.47 14.79
CA MET A 9 29.16 17.76 13.46
C MET A 9 28.07 17.94 12.40
N PHE A 10 26.88 17.36 12.65
CA PHE A 10 25.75 17.35 11.71
C PHE A 10 24.45 17.73 12.43
N ASP A 11 23.48 18.19 11.65
CA ASP A 11 22.06 18.16 12.01
C ASP A 11 21.25 17.45 10.91
N ASN A 12 20.01 17.07 11.23
CA ASN A 12 19.16 16.30 10.32
C ASN A 12 18.81 17.04 9.02
N SER A 13 18.91 18.38 9.00
CA SER A 13 18.69 19.22 7.81
C SER A 13 19.91 19.29 6.88
N SER A 14 21.11 19.36 7.44
CA SER A 14 22.38 19.52 6.72
C SER A 14 22.93 18.19 6.21
N PHE A 15 22.67 17.08 6.92
CA PHE A 15 23.22 15.77 6.56
C PHE A 15 22.88 15.36 5.12
N ALA A 16 21.65 15.60 4.66
CA ALA A 16 21.25 15.32 3.27
C ALA A 16 22.12 16.04 2.22
N THR A 17 22.52 17.29 2.51
CA THR A 17 23.37 18.10 1.63
C THR A 17 24.85 17.68 1.69
N ILE A 18 25.30 17.19 2.85
CA ILE A 18 26.65 16.62 3.03
C ILE A 18 26.74 15.28 2.30
N LEU A 19 25.74 14.41 2.47
CA LEU A 19 25.64 13.11 1.84
C LEU A 19 25.59 13.20 0.30
N GLU A 20 24.85 14.17 -0.27
CA GLU A 20 24.85 14.37 -1.72
C GLU A 20 26.23 14.77 -2.28
N LYS A 21 27.01 15.56 -1.52
CA LYS A 21 28.40 15.89 -1.88
C LYS A 21 29.35 14.70 -1.69
N SER A 22 29.14 13.88 -0.65
CA SER A 22 30.03 12.76 -0.36
C SER A 22 29.94 11.60 -1.35
N LEU A 23 28.96 11.58 -2.25
CA LEU A 23 28.93 10.62 -3.37
C LEU A 23 30.10 10.79 -4.36
N GLN A 24 30.88 11.86 -4.22
CA GLN A 24 32.11 12.14 -4.97
C GLN A 24 33.39 11.93 -4.14
N TRP A 25 33.28 11.58 -2.85
CA TRP A 25 34.40 11.35 -1.95
C TRP A 25 34.95 9.92 -2.09
N GLU A 26 36.20 9.69 -1.66
CA GLU A 26 36.80 8.36 -1.67
C GLU A 26 36.08 7.39 -0.70
N THR A 27 36.18 6.09 -0.96
CA THR A 27 35.62 5.02 -0.11
C THR A 27 35.92 5.22 1.39
N VAL A 28 37.15 5.60 1.73
CA VAL A 28 37.57 5.80 3.13
C VAL A 28 36.87 7.01 3.77
N GLU A 29 36.74 8.11 3.03
CA GLU A 29 36.04 9.32 3.48
C GLU A 29 34.54 9.07 3.66
N GLN A 30 33.91 8.36 2.70
CA GLN A 30 32.51 7.93 2.82
C GLN A 30 32.31 6.99 4.02
N LEU A 31 33.21 6.03 4.25
CA LEU A 31 33.16 5.16 5.42
C LEU A 31 33.23 5.95 6.73
N PHE A 32 34.13 6.94 6.85
CA PHE A 32 34.21 7.80 8.03
C PHE A 32 32.94 8.64 8.22
N LEU A 33 32.39 9.24 7.16
CA LEU A 33 31.11 9.96 7.21
C LEU A 33 29.99 9.05 7.75
N TRP A 34 29.90 7.81 7.26
CA TRP A 34 28.88 6.87 7.71
C TRP A 34 29.07 6.37 9.15
N GLN A 35 30.31 6.30 9.69
CA GLN A 35 30.48 6.05 11.13
C GLN A 35 30.08 7.26 11.97
N LEU A 36 30.42 8.48 11.53
CA LEU A 36 30.00 9.70 12.21
C LEU A 36 28.47 9.87 12.18
N ALA A 37 27.81 9.55 11.06
CA ALA A 37 26.35 9.58 10.93
C ALA A 37 25.66 8.63 11.92
N LYS A 38 26.18 7.41 12.08
CA LYS A 38 25.69 6.44 13.09
C LYS A 38 25.91 6.95 14.51
N ALA A 39 27.03 7.62 14.78
CA ALA A 39 27.33 8.19 16.10
C ALA A 39 26.47 9.41 16.45
N HIS A 40 25.87 10.09 15.46
CA HIS A 40 24.88 11.16 15.64
C HIS A 40 23.42 10.64 15.58
N GLU A 41 23.21 9.32 15.47
CA GLU A 41 21.89 8.68 15.37
C GLU A 41 21.00 9.27 14.25
N ILE A 42 21.61 9.67 13.13
CA ILE A 42 20.89 10.25 11.97
C ILE A 42 19.78 9.29 11.49
N PRO A 43 18.51 9.73 11.37
CA PRO A 43 17.41 8.89 10.91
C PRO A 43 17.48 8.64 9.39
N VAL A 44 16.88 7.54 8.93
CA VAL A 44 16.93 7.16 7.50
C VAL A 44 16.29 8.20 6.57
N ASP A 45 15.31 8.98 7.07
CA ASP A 45 14.62 10.02 6.31
C ASP A 45 15.57 11.08 5.73
N CYS A 46 16.65 11.40 6.43
CA CYS A 46 17.70 12.30 5.96
C CYS A 46 18.45 11.78 4.71
N CYS A 47 18.38 10.48 4.44
CA CYS A 47 19.06 9.81 3.32
C CYS A 47 18.15 9.57 2.11
N LEU A 48 16.82 9.71 2.26
CA LEU A 48 15.85 9.34 1.22
C LEU A 48 15.95 10.20 -0.05
N SER A 49 16.36 11.46 0.09
CA SER A 49 16.52 12.41 -1.03
C SER A 49 17.61 12.03 -2.03
N VAL A 50 18.63 11.27 -1.60
CA VAL A 50 19.68 10.75 -2.50
C VAL A 50 19.34 9.37 -3.06
N MET A 51 18.44 8.60 -2.42
CA MET A 51 18.18 7.19 -2.76
C MET A 51 17.93 6.93 -4.27
N PRO A 52 17.09 7.71 -4.99
CA PRO A 52 16.87 7.50 -6.43
C PRO A 52 18.08 7.86 -7.30
N LYS A 53 19.06 8.61 -6.77
CA LYS A 53 20.31 9.02 -7.45
C LYS A 53 21.42 7.96 -7.31
N LEU A 54 21.27 6.99 -6.42
CA LEU A 54 22.33 6.02 -6.10
C LEU A 54 22.43 4.92 -7.16
N LYS A 55 23.64 4.65 -7.66
CA LYS A 55 23.94 3.60 -8.65
C LYS A 55 24.68 2.44 -8.00
N PHE A 56 24.20 1.22 -8.20
CA PHE A 56 24.84 0.01 -7.67
C PHE A 56 26.02 -0.43 -8.55
N THR A 57 25.83 -0.50 -9.87
CA THR A 57 26.86 -0.84 -10.86
C THR A 57 27.23 0.35 -11.73
N SER A 58 28.41 0.27 -12.36
CA SER A 58 28.76 1.15 -13.47
C SER A 58 27.87 0.80 -14.67
N HIS A 59 27.11 1.78 -15.17
CA HIS A 59 26.17 1.59 -16.29
C HIS A 59 26.76 2.00 -17.66
N SER A 60 28.06 2.31 -17.71
CA SER A 60 28.82 2.68 -18.91
C SER A 60 30.30 2.63 -18.58
N ALA A 61 31.16 2.20 -19.51
CA ALA A 61 32.61 2.26 -19.37
C ALA A 61 33.16 3.69 -19.11
N SER A 62 32.36 4.73 -19.34
CA SER A 62 32.69 6.14 -19.02
C SER A 62 32.25 6.62 -17.63
N VAL A 63 31.54 5.79 -16.84
CA VAL A 63 30.94 6.19 -15.54
C VAL A 63 31.47 5.29 -14.43
N SER A 64 32.60 5.67 -13.83
CA SER A 64 33.24 4.92 -12.75
C SER A 64 32.44 4.94 -11.42
N ASN A 65 31.64 5.99 -11.19
CA ASN A 65 30.95 6.22 -9.93
C ASN A 65 29.80 5.22 -9.70
N THR A 66 30.12 4.16 -8.94
CA THR A 66 29.19 3.41 -8.11
C THR A 66 29.11 4.05 -6.73
N HIS A 67 28.00 3.88 -6.01
CA HIS A 67 27.79 4.45 -4.67
C HIS A 67 27.60 3.34 -3.62
N GLY A 68 28.48 2.34 -3.64
CA GLY A 68 28.34 1.10 -2.87
C GLY A 68 28.31 1.31 -1.34
N GLU A 69 29.10 2.26 -0.84
CA GLU A 69 29.17 2.66 0.56
C GLU A 69 27.86 3.29 1.02
N ALA A 70 27.32 4.24 0.24
CA ALA A 70 26.04 4.88 0.52
C ALA A 70 24.88 3.87 0.48
N LEU A 71 24.82 3.03 -0.55
CA LEU A 71 23.80 1.97 -0.67
C LEU A 71 23.86 0.99 0.51
N SER A 72 25.05 0.50 0.85
CA SER A 72 25.23 -0.47 1.94
C SER A 72 24.83 0.10 3.29
N ASN A 73 25.18 1.35 3.58
CA ASN A 73 24.81 1.99 4.85
C ASN A 73 23.32 2.31 4.92
N ILE A 74 22.70 2.80 3.83
CA ILE A 74 21.25 3.08 3.79
C ILE A 74 20.43 1.78 3.91
N LEU A 75 20.84 0.68 3.26
CA LEU A 75 20.23 -0.64 3.48
C LEU A 75 20.34 -1.11 4.95
N MET A 76 21.48 -0.85 5.60
CA MET A 76 21.72 -1.18 7.01
C MET A 76 20.97 -0.26 8.00
N MET A 77 20.46 0.88 7.54
CA MET A 77 19.48 1.71 8.24
C MET A 77 18.06 1.18 7.99
N LEU A 78 17.64 1.06 6.72
CA LEU A 78 16.31 0.59 6.31
C LEU A 78 15.90 -0.75 6.93
N ARG A 79 16.84 -1.70 7.10
CA ARG A 79 16.56 -2.98 7.76
C ARG A 79 16.15 -2.86 9.24
N ARG A 80 16.42 -1.72 9.88
CA ARG A 80 16.04 -1.45 11.28
C ARG A 80 14.64 -0.86 11.38
N GLU A 81 14.16 -0.26 10.29
CA GLU A 81 12.86 0.40 10.21
C GLU A 81 11.73 -0.59 9.91
N SER A 82 10.53 -0.26 10.38
CA SER A 82 9.31 -0.86 9.84
C SER A 82 8.94 -0.15 8.53
N PRO A 83 8.38 -0.85 7.53
CA PRO A 83 8.01 -0.24 6.26
C PRO A 83 6.95 0.85 6.46
N SER A 84 7.07 1.93 5.72
CA SER A 84 6.12 3.06 5.69
C SER A 84 5.89 3.50 4.24
N GLU A 85 4.80 4.24 4.00
CA GLU A 85 4.47 4.73 2.65
C GLU A 85 5.60 5.59 2.05
N ILE A 86 6.24 6.45 2.87
CA ILE A 86 7.34 7.33 2.43
C ILE A 86 8.58 6.51 2.03
N LEU A 87 8.93 5.51 2.84
CA LEU A 87 10.07 4.63 2.56
C LEU A 87 9.81 3.78 1.31
N LEU A 88 8.63 3.17 1.21
CA LEU A 88 8.25 2.32 0.08
C LEU A 88 8.17 3.13 -1.23
N ARG A 89 7.53 4.30 -1.22
CA ARG A 89 7.50 5.18 -2.41
C ARG A 89 8.90 5.60 -2.84
N THR A 90 9.76 6.01 -1.90
CA THR A 90 11.16 6.38 -2.23
C THR A 90 11.94 5.23 -2.87
N LEU A 91 11.77 4.01 -2.35
CA LEU A 91 12.44 2.82 -2.89
C LEU A 91 11.91 2.43 -4.27
N LEU A 92 10.60 2.44 -4.49
CA LEU A 92 10.00 2.11 -5.79
C LEU A 92 10.22 3.20 -6.84
N LEU A 93 10.42 4.47 -6.45
CA LEU A 93 10.83 5.56 -7.36
C LEU A 93 12.25 5.39 -7.91
N ARG A 94 13.08 4.54 -7.31
CA ARG A 94 14.41 4.20 -7.83
C ARG A 94 14.27 3.27 -9.03
N GLU A 95 15.00 3.60 -10.11
CA GLU A 95 15.00 2.91 -11.40
C GLU A 95 15.19 1.39 -11.25
N PHE A 96 14.50 0.62 -12.10
CA PHE A 96 14.54 -0.85 -12.06
C PHE A 96 15.64 -1.38 -12.97
N ARG A 97 16.54 -2.20 -12.41
CA ARG A 97 17.70 -2.79 -13.09
C ARG A 97 17.88 -4.21 -12.53
N MET A 98 18.06 -5.21 -13.40
CA MET A 98 18.16 -6.61 -12.96
C MET A 98 19.44 -6.88 -12.14
N GLU A 99 20.47 -6.08 -12.38
CA GLU A 99 21.79 -6.15 -11.75
C GLU A 99 21.84 -5.40 -10.41
N ASP A 100 20.73 -4.77 -9.97
CA ASP A 100 20.67 -3.92 -8.79
C ASP A 100 19.79 -4.53 -7.69
N PRO A 101 20.36 -5.35 -6.79
CA PRO A 101 19.60 -6.10 -5.79
C PRO A 101 19.05 -5.21 -4.66
N THR A 102 19.34 -3.91 -4.64
CA THR A 102 19.06 -3.00 -3.52
C THR A 102 17.59 -3.01 -3.13
N VAL A 103 16.69 -2.77 -4.10
CA VAL A 103 15.24 -2.66 -3.83
C VAL A 103 14.66 -4.04 -3.53
N ALA A 104 15.05 -5.06 -4.29
CA ALA A 104 14.64 -6.45 -4.06
C ALA A 104 15.01 -6.93 -2.64
N THR A 105 16.22 -6.64 -2.17
CA THR A 105 16.73 -7.05 -0.85
C THR A 105 15.91 -6.48 0.29
N ILE A 106 15.56 -5.19 0.24
CA ILE A 106 14.79 -4.55 1.33
C ILE A 106 13.29 -4.91 1.25
N LEU A 107 12.71 -5.03 0.06
CA LEU A 107 11.35 -5.55 -0.11
C LEU A 107 11.22 -6.98 0.43
N GLN A 108 12.17 -7.87 0.09
CA GLN A 108 12.25 -9.23 0.61
C GLN A 108 12.33 -9.24 2.14
N TYR A 109 13.23 -8.42 2.70
CA TYR A 109 13.44 -8.33 4.15
C TYR A 109 12.19 -7.88 4.91
N TRP A 110 11.42 -6.94 4.36
CA TRP A 110 10.18 -6.45 4.97
C TRP A 110 8.98 -7.38 4.75
N VAL A 111 8.81 -7.99 3.56
CA VAL A 111 7.73 -8.96 3.31
C VAL A 111 7.81 -10.11 4.31
N GLN A 112 9.01 -10.66 4.56
CA GLN A 112 9.27 -11.70 5.56
C GLN A 112 9.00 -11.31 7.03
N ARG A 113 8.60 -10.07 7.34
CA ARG A 113 8.46 -9.53 8.71
C ARG A 113 7.19 -8.74 8.96
N TYR A 114 6.60 -8.21 7.89
CA TYR A 114 5.54 -7.21 7.93
C TYR A 114 4.54 -7.47 6.80
N GLU A 115 4.25 -8.75 6.52
CA GLU A 115 3.58 -9.23 5.30
C GLU A 115 2.28 -8.46 4.98
N ASP A 116 1.32 -8.45 5.90
CA ASP A 116 0.06 -7.67 5.79
C ASP A 116 0.29 -6.18 5.54
N LYS A 117 1.30 -5.61 6.20
CA LYS A 117 1.61 -4.18 6.14
C LYS A 117 2.24 -3.83 4.79
N MET A 118 3.07 -4.72 4.24
CA MET A 118 3.63 -4.59 2.90
C MET A 118 2.53 -4.72 1.84
N ALA A 119 1.62 -5.68 1.96
CA ALA A 119 0.48 -5.82 1.05
C ALA A 119 -0.38 -4.55 1.01
N LYS A 120 -0.75 -4.02 2.18
CA LYS A 120 -1.54 -2.78 2.31
C LYS A 120 -0.79 -1.55 1.76
N LEU A 121 0.49 -1.38 2.09
CA LEU A 121 1.29 -0.27 1.55
C LEU A 121 1.51 -0.35 0.03
N ILE A 122 1.57 -1.54 -0.56
CA ILE A 122 1.66 -1.71 -2.02
C ILE A 122 0.31 -1.42 -2.68
N ASN A 123 -0.82 -1.83 -2.07
CA ASN A 123 -2.16 -1.43 -2.48
C ASN A 123 -2.30 0.10 -2.51
N ASP A 124 -1.91 0.79 -1.43
CA ASP A 124 -1.89 2.26 -1.34
C ASP A 124 -0.99 2.91 -2.41
N VAL A 125 0.12 2.27 -2.78
CA VAL A 125 0.99 2.77 -3.86
C VAL A 125 0.35 2.62 -5.23
N VAL A 126 -0.33 1.50 -5.51
CA VAL A 126 -1.04 1.21 -6.78
C VAL A 126 -2.32 2.04 -6.93
N ASN A 127 -3.04 2.29 -5.83
CA ASN A 127 -4.31 3.02 -5.84
C ASN A 127 -4.18 4.55 -5.75
N ASN A 128 -3.06 5.09 -5.25
CA ASN A 128 -2.84 6.54 -5.15
C ASN A 128 -2.49 7.16 -6.53
N LYS A 129 -3.55 7.33 -7.34
CA LYS A 129 -3.49 7.98 -8.66
C LYS A 129 -2.98 9.42 -8.52
N PRO A 130 -2.03 9.87 -9.37
CA PRO A 130 -1.55 11.25 -9.36
C PRO A 130 -2.71 12.21 -9.68
N GLN A 131 -3.21 12.89 -8.65
CA GLN A 131 -4.36 13.80 -8.77
C GLN A 131 -4.11 14.91 -9.80
N PRO A 132 -4.83 14.93 -10.95
CA PRO A 132 -4.78 16.05 -11.86
C PRO A 132 -5.51 17.21 -11.19
N SER A 133 -4.75 18.17 -10.67
CA SER A 133 -5.29 19.33 -9.93
C SER A 133 -5.30 20.58 -10.82
N PRO A 134 -6.34 20.80 -11.64
CA PRO A 134 -6.55 22.09 -12.27
C PRO A 134 -6.87 23.12 -11.18
N ASN A 135 -6.04 24.16 -11.09
CA ASN A 135 -6.20 25.32 -10.20
C ASN A 135 -6.23 25.05 -8.68
N LYS A 136 -5.06 25.20 -8.03
CA LYS A 136 -4.92 26.14 -6.88
C LYS A 136 -3.46 26.50 -6.55
N ARG A 137 -3.16 27.79 -6.77
CA ARG A 137 -2.15 28.71 -6.18
C ARG A 137 -0.84 28.14 -5.59
N LYS A 138 0.28 28.74 -6.01
CA LYS A 138 1.59 28.66 -5.31
C LYS A 138 1.47 29.09 -3.83
N ARG A 139 1.65 28.16 -2.89
CA ARG A 139 2.29 28.41 -1.58
C ARG A 139 2.79 27.10 -0.99
N ASN A 140 3.96 27.14 -0.34
CA ASN A 140 4.67 26.04 0.34
C ASN A 140 4.98 24.78 -0.51
N GLN A 141 6.23 24.65 -0.94
CA GLN A 141 6.79 23.36 -1.36
C GLN A 141 7.33 22.61 -0.15
N SER A 142 6.56 21.64 0.34
CA SER A 142 7.03 20.58 1.23
C SER A 142 6.50 19.26 0.68
N THR A 143 7.42 18.39 0.24
CA THR A 143 7.19 16.95 -0.03
C THR A 143 5.86 16.57 -0.67
N LYS A 144 5.55 17.13 -1.85
CA LYS A 144 4.64 16.44 -2.79
C LYS A 144 5.35 15.18 -3.29
N ALA A 145 5.06 14.04 -2.66
CA ALA A 145 5.54 12.74 -3.11
C ALA A 145 5.10 12.51 -4.58
N SER A 146 6.06 12.27 -5.47
CA SER A 146 5.75 11.88 -6.84
C SER A 146 5.09 10.51 -6.85
N ALA A 147 3.96 10.37 -7.54
CA ALA A 147 3.34 9.07 -7.75
C ALA A 147 4.34 8.14 -8.48
N VAL A 148 4.44 6.91 -8.02
CA VAL A 148 5.29 5.90 -8.65
C VAL A 148 4.63 5.47 -9.96
N PRO A 149 5.34 5.41 -11.10
CA PRO A 149 4.76 4.87 -12.33
C PRO A 149 4.33 3.41 -12.13
N LEU A 150 3.14 3.02 -12.59
CA LEU A 150 2.65 1.64 -12.39
C LEU A 150 3.59 0.57 -12.99
N ASP A 151 4.22 0.87 -14.13
CA ASP A 151 5.22 -0.01 -14.75
C ASP A 151 6.46 -0.24 -13.86
N GLN A 152 6.81 0.77 -13.08
CA GLN A 152 7.95 0.74 -12.15
C GLN A 152 7.63 -0.11 -10.92
N VAL A 153 6.40 -0.01 -10.40
CA VAL A 153 5.89 -0.88 -9.33
C VAL A 153 5.87 -2.34 -9.80
N LEU A 154 5.26 -2.62 -10.95
CA LEU A 154 5.12 -3.98 -11.50
C LEU A 154 6.47 -4.62 -11.83
N SER A 155 7.46 -3.84 -12.30
CA SER A 155 8.83 -4.32 -12.51
C SER A 155 9.49 -4.79 -11.20
N HIS A 156 9.39 -3.98 -10.14
CA HIS A 156 9.89 -4.37 -8.81
C HIS A 156 9.14 -5.57 -8.22
N LEU A 157 7.80 -5.65 -8.39
CA LEU A 157 7.00 -6.80 -7.91
C LEU A 157 7.31 -8.10 -8.66
N ASN A 158 7.44 -8.08 -9.98
CA ASN A 158 7.80 -9.28 -10.73
C ASN A 158 9.22 -9.76 -10.42
N HIS A 159 10.15 -8.85 -10.13
CA HIS A 159 11.49 -9.22 -9.66
C HIS A 159 11.45 -9.82 -8.25
N LEU A 160 10.65 -9.26 -7.32
CA LEU A 160 10.45 -9.86 -5.99
C LEU A 160 9.86 -11.29 -6.08
N ARG A 161 8.90 -11.51 -6.98
CA ARG A 161 8.36 -12.84 -7.29
C ARG A 161 9.44 -13.80 -7.78
N THR A 162 10.20 -13.40 -8.79
CA THR A 162 11.11 -14.30 -9.55
C THR A 162 12.48 -14.48 -8.92
N ALA A 163 13.13 -13.40 -8.49
CA ALA A 163 14.48 -13.44 -7.91
C ALA A 163 14.48 -13.78 -6.41
N CYS A 164 13.36 -13.58 -5.71
CA CYS A 164 13.28 -13.76 -4.25
C CYS A 164 12.27 -14.83 -3.81
N GLY A 165 11.59 -15.49 -4.74
CA GLY A 165 10.75 -16.68 -4.49
C GLY A 165 9.46 -16.42 -3.70
N GLN A 166 8.99 -15.16 -3.63
CA GLN A 166 7.85 -14.75 -2.81
C GLN A 166 6.50 -15.13 -3.43
N THR A 167 6.15 -16.42 -3.46
CA THR A 167 4.84 -16.86 -3.98
C THR A 167 3.72 -16.65 -2.96
N THR A 168 3.90 -17.00 -1.69
CA THR A 168 2.87 -16.87 -0.63
C THR A 168 2.41 -15.43 -0.45
N PHE A 169 3.33 -14.47 -0.58
CA PHE A 169 3.03 -13.05 -0.46
C PHE A 169 1.97 -12.57 -1.47
N PHE A 170 1.98 -13.11 -2.70
CA PHE A 170 0.97 -12.76 -3.70
C PHE A 170 -0.36 -13.50 -3.52
N ALA A 171 -0.39 -14.62 -2.77
CA ALA A 171 -1.61 -15.33 -2.42
C ALA A 171 -2.42 -14.66 -1.28
N LEU A 172 -1.94 -13.55 -0.72
CA LEU A 172 -2.73 -12.73 0.20
C LEU A 172 -3.88 -12.03 -0.55
N GLU A 173 -5.10 -12.09 0.00
CA GLU A 173 -6.30 -11.37 -0.46
C GLU A 173 -6.02 -9.91 -0.87
N THR A 174 -5.36 -9.12 -0.01
CA THR A 174 -4.99 -7.73 -0.32
C THR A 174 -4.01 -7.61 -1.50
N MET A 175 -3.16 -8.60 -1.76
CA MET A 175 -2.29 -8.63 -2.94
C MET A 175 -3.02 -9.10 -4.20
N GLN A 176 -3.98 -10.01 -4.10
CA GLN A 176 -4.89 -10.40 -5.18
C GLN A 176 -5.68 -9.18 -5.69
N ASP A 177 -6.37 -8.46 -4.79
CA ASP A 177 -7.01 -7.16 -5.03
C ASP A 177 -6.08 -6.17 -5.74
N THR A 178 -4.84 -6.08 -5.26
CA THR A 178 -3.84 -5.14 -5.78
C THR A 178 -3.38 -5.50 -7.18
N LEU A 179 -3.15 -6.79 -7.45
CA LEU A 179 -2.77 -7.30 -8.77
C LEU A 179 -3.93 -7.13 -9.77
N GLN A 180 -5.16 -7.46 -9.40
CA GLN A 180 -6.33 -7.25 -10.25
C GLN A 180 -6.57 -5.76 -10.55
N THR A 181 -6.40 -4.89 -9.54
CA THR A 181 -6.52 -3.44 -9.68
C THR A 181 -5.36 -2.83 -10.50
N ALA A 182 -4.16 -3.41 -10.45
CA ALA A 182 -3.05 -3.04 -11.32
C ALA A 182 -3.29 -3.52 -12.76
N GLN A 183 -3.75 -4.77 -12.95
CA GLN A 183 -4.06 -5.36 -14.25
C GLN A 183 -5.13 -4.53 -14.99
N ASN A 184 -6.16 -4.08 -14.29
CA ASN A 184 -7.21 -3.20 -14.83
C ASN A 184 -6.73 -1.78 -15.19
N GLN A 185 -5.56 -1.37 -14.71
CA GLN A 185 -4.91 -0.10 -15.08
C GLN A 185 -3.79 -0.26 -16.13
N CYS A 186 -3.44 -1.50 -16.51
CA CYS A 186 -2.39 -1.79 -17.47
C CYS A 186 -2.85 -1.69 -18.93
N SER A 187 -1.98 -1.14 -19.77
CA SER A 187 -2.08 -1.30 -21.22
C SER A 187 -1.82 -2.74 -21.65
N GLU A 188 -2.30 -3.11 -22.84
CA GLU A 188 -2.14 -4.45 -23.41
C GLU A 188 -0.67 -4.91 -23.50
N THR A 189 0.25 -3.98 -23.81
CA THR A 189 1.70 -4.24 -23.80
C THR A 189 2.22 -4.59 -22.41
N GLN A 190 1.67 -3.98 -21.35
CA GLN A 190 2.05 -4.25 -19.97
C GLN A 190 1.42 -5.55 -19.46
N LYS A 191 0.17 -5.86 -19.82
CA LYS A 191 -0.44 -7.16 -19.54
C LYS A 191 0.41 -8.31 -20.09
N LYS A 192 0.97 -8.13 -21.30
CA LYS A 192 1.93 -9.07 -21.90
C LYS A 192 3.30 -9.08 -21.23
N LYS A 193 3.85 -7.91 -20.84
CA LYS A 193 5.14 -7.78 -20.12
C LYS A 193 5.15 -8.47 -18.75
N TYR A 194 4.00 -8.49 -18.06
CA TYR A 194 3.85 -9.06 -16.71
C TYR A 194 2.86 -10.23 -16.66
N GLY A 195 2.68 -10.96 -17.77
CA GLY A 195 1.72 -12.07 -17.84
C GLY A 195 1.86 -13.06 -16.68
N ASP A 196 3.08 -13.53 -16.43
CA ASP A 196 3.42 -14.45 -15.33
C ASP A 196 3.17 -13.90 -13.90
N LEU A 197 3.05 -12.58 -13.74
CA LEU A 197 2.69 -11.95 -12.46
C LEU A 197 1.16 -11.86 -12.31
N PHE A 198 0.45 -11.56 -13.40
CA PHE A 198 -1.01 -11.54 -13.41
C PHE A 198 -1.63 -12.95 -13.47
N ALA A 199 -0.88 -13.97 -13.90
CA ALA A 199 -1.23 -15.37 -13.80
C ALA A 199 -1.10 -15.93 -12.36
N LEU A 200 -0.71 -15.11 -11.39
CA LEU A 200 -0.90 -15.38 -9.95
C LEU A 200 -2.23 -14.84 -9.42
N ILE A 201 -3.04 -14.17 -10.25
CA ILE A 201 -4.41 -13.82 -9.84
C ILE A 201 -5.21 -15.12 -9.80
N GLU A 202 -5.64 -15.51 -8.61
CA GLU A 202 -6.61 -16.58 -8.44
C GLU A 202 -7.97 -16.00 -8.82
N GLU A 203 -8.55 -16.48 -9.92
CA GLU A 203 -9.93 -16.14 -10.27
C GLU A 203 -10.84 -16.76 -9.21
N GLU A 204 -11.46 -15.93 -8.36
CA GLU A 204 -12.62 -16.38 -7.60
C GLU A 204 -13.66 -16.87 -8.61
N GLU A 205 -13.97 -18.18 -8.58
CA GLU A 205 -15.16 -18.67 -9.24
C GLU A 205 -16.35 -17.95 -8.59
N GLU A 206 -17.00 -17.03 -9.31
CA GLU A 206 -18.32 -16.52 -8.91
C GLU A 206 -19.24 -17.74 -8.78
N GLU A 207 -19.49 -18.16 -7.53
CA GLU A 207 -20.28 -19.35 -7.21
C GLU A 207 -21.70 -19.14 -7.78
N GLU A 208 -21.95 -19.72 -8.96
CA GLU A 208 -23.06 -19.31 -9.82
C GLU A 208 -24.38 -19.41 -9.03
N PRO A 209 -25.10 -18.29 -8.79
CA PRO A 209 -26.13 -18.24 -7.78
C PRO A 209 -27.23 -19.25 -8.10
N ALA A 210 -27.28 -20.32 -7.30
CA ALA A 210 -27.92 -21.58 -7.66
C ALA A 210 -29.33 -21.37 -8.24
N PRO A 211 -29.62 -21.91 -9.45
CA PRO A 211 -30.69 -21.41 -10.29
C PRO A 211 -32.06 -21.47 -9.59
N GLU A 212 -32.70 -20.30 -9.46
CA GLU A 212 -33.98 -20.18 -8.75
C GLU A 212 -35.01 -21.21 -9.27
N PRO A 213 -35.72 -21.93 -8.37
CA PRO A 213 -36.68 -22.95 -8.79
C PRO A 213 -37.86 -22.34 -9.54
N GLN A 214 -37.83 -22.48 -10.87
CA GLN A 214 -38.75 -21.84 -11.82
C GLN A 214 -40.22 -21.92 -11.38
N ARG A 215 -40.78 -20.77 -10.97
CA ARG A 215 -42.18 -20.64 -10.61
C ARG A 215 -43.08 -20.75 -11.84
N LYS A 216 -43.54 -21.98 -12.12
CA LYS A 216 -44.47 -22.31 -13.21
C LYS A 216 -45.67 -21.35 -13.24
N PRO A 217 -45.96 -20.68 -14.36
CA PRO A 217 -47.12 -19.79 -14.45
C PRO A 217 -48.42 -20.61 -14.40
N LYS A 218 -49.38 -20.18 -13.58
CA LYS A 218 -50.76 -20.72 -13.59
C LYS A 218 -51.76 -19.59 -13.85
N SER A 219 -52.40 -19.66 -15.02
CA SER A 219 -53.43 -18.73 -15.44
C SER A 219 -54.76 -19.01 -14.74
N SER A 220 -55.27 -17.97 -14.08
CA SER A 220 -56.68 -17.53 -13.93
C SER A 220 -57.85 -18.50 -13.57
N ARG A 221 -58.86 -17.90 -12.91
CA ARG A 221 -60.29 -18.29 -12.84
C ARG A 221 -60.71 -19.59 -12.11
N GLY A 222 -61.04 -19.43 -10.82
CA GLY A 222 -62.47 -19.38 -10.44
C GLY A 222 -63.12 -20.51 -9.59
N ARG A 223 -64.16 -20.10 -8.83
CA ARG A 223 -65.21 -20.88 -8.13
C ARG A 223 -64.84 -21.88 -7.00
N LYS A 224 -65.21 -21.48 -5.76
CA LYS A 224 -65.70 -22.32 -4.63
C LYS A 224 -67.06 -22.99 -5.01
N PRO A 225 -67.63 -24.02 -4.31
CA PRO A 225 -67.58 -24.19 -2.83
C PRO A 225 -67.68 -25.59 -2.13
N LYS A 226 -67.36 -25.57 -0.82
CA LYS A 226 -67.95 -26.31 0.34
C LYS A 226 -67.88 -27.86 0.50
N GLY A 227 -67.21 -28.28 1.59
CA GLY A 227 -67.71 -29.23 2.60
C GLY A 227 -66.71 -30.30 3.12
N ARG A 228 -66.79 -30.88 4.34
CA ARG A 228 -67.39 -30.45 5.64
C ARG A 228 -66.97 -31.40 6.80
N LYS A 229 -66.42 -30.89 7.92
CA LYS A 229 -66.01 -31.60 9.19
C LYS A 229 -64.88 -32.66 9.00
N LYS A 230 -64.14 -33.14 10.02
CA LYS A 230 -64.06 -32.95 11.51
C LYS A 230 -62.54 -32.73 11.87
N GLN A 231 -61.98 -32.57 13.09
CA GLN A 231 -62.46 -32.54 14.48
C GLN A 231 -61.55 -31.65 15.37
N GLU A 232 -62.10 -31.22 16.49
CA GLU A 232 -61.51 -30.87 17.81
C GLU A 232 -60.49 -31.93 18.36
N THR A 233 -59.43 -31.71 19.16
CA THR A 233 -58.94 -30.70 20.17
C THR A 233 -59.24 -30.97 21.65
N GLU A 234 -58.17 -31.09 22.46
CA GLU A 234 -57.97 -30.79 23.91
C GLU A 234 -56.42 -30.64 24.06
N SER A 235 -55.78 -29.66 24.73
CA SER A 235 -55.93 -29.01 26.07
C SER A 235 -55.23 -29.82 27.19
N GLU A 236 -54.54 -29.28 28.21
CA GLU A 236 -54.42 -27.92 28.83
C GLU A 236 -52.91 -27.59 29.13
N GLU A 237 -52.42 -26.33 29.07
CA GLU A 237 -52.12 -25.35 30.17
C GLU A 237 -50.97 -25.76 31.15
N GLU A 238 -50.14 -24.90 31.75
CA GLU A 238 -50.13 -23.47 32.17
C GLU A 238 -48.78 -22.76 31.75
N SER A 239 -48.41 -21.49 32.04
CA SER A 239 -49.05 -20.18 32.37
C SER A 239 -47.96 -19.10 32.63
N SER A 240 -48.33 -17.79 32.60
CA SER A 240 -47.60 -16.58 33.10
C SER A 240 -46.18 -16.23 32.57
N GLU A 241 -45.76 -14.97 32.39
CA GLU A 241 -46.46 -13.66 32.44
C GLU A 241 -45.70 -12.60 31.59
N GLU A 242 -46.20 -11.36 31.50
CA GLU A 242 -45.71 -10.30 30.58
C GLU A 242 -44.71 -9.30 31.20
N GLU A 243 -43.93 -8.60 30.37
CA GLU A 243 -44.07 -7.12 30.28
C GLU A 243 -43.58 -6.55 28.93
N ASP A 244 -44.22 -5.46 28.47
CA ASP A 244 -43.94 -4.72 27.23
C ASP A 244 -43.19 -3.40 27.54
N VAL A 245 -42.70 -2.69 26.51
CA VAL A 245 -42.96 -1.25 26.24
C VAL A 245 -41.86 -0.56 25.41
N LYS A 246 -42.07 -0.62 24.08
CA LYS A 246 -41.99 0.48 23.09
C LYS A 246 -40.64 1.19 22.75
N LYS A 247 -40.37 1.20 21.44
CA LYS A 247 -39.50 2.16 20.72
C LYS A 247 -40.24 3.49 20.43
N PRO A 248 -39.50 4.61 20.31
CA PRO A 248 -39.69 5.50 19.13
C PRO A 248 -38.36 6.13 18.65
N SER A 249 -38.23 6.89 17.55
CA SER A 249 -38.85 6.87 16.20
C SER A 249 -38.02 7.83 15.30
N ARG A 250 -38.07 7.71 13.96
CA ARG A 250 -37.34 8.61 13.04
C ARG A 250 -38.05 9.96 12.87
N LYS A 251 -37.31 11.09 12.90
CA LYS A 251 -37.66 12.34 12.17
C LYS A 251 -36.44 12.96 11.49
N ARG A 252 -36.67 13.85 10.52
CA ARG A 252 -35.73 14.28 9.47
C ARG A 252 -35.93 15.76 9.12
N LYS A 253 -34.83 16.52 9.00
CA LYS A 253 -34.68 17.81 8.27
C LYS A 253 -35.53 19.02 8.74
N LYS A 254 -34.85 20.09 9.17
CA LYS A 254 -35.05 21.41 8.53
C LYS A 254 -33.77 22.26 8.58
N ASN A 255 -33.61 23.08 7.54
CA ASN A 255 -32.64 24.17 7.41
C ASN A 255 -33.22 25.45 8.03
N ASN A 256 -32.39 26.34 8.58
CA ASN A 256 -32.66 27.79 8.55
C ASN A 256 -31.38 28.63 8.73
N GLN A 257 -31.51 29.93 8.48
CA GLN A 257 -30.45 30.92 8.28
C GLN A 257 -30.61 32.10 9.26
N VAL A 258 -29.70 33.08 9.17
CA VAL A 258 -29.68 34.41 9.83
C VAL A 258 -28.98 34.41 11.20
N GLY A 259 -28.00 35.31 11.35
CA GLY A 259 -27.24 35.55 12.59
C GLY A 259 -27.46 36.95 13.15
N SER A 260 -26.54 37.44 14.00
CA SER A 260 -26.44 38.83 14.45
C SER A 260 -25.03 39.11 15.01
N ASP A 261 -24.79 40.38 15.34
CA ASP A 261 -23.49 41.04 15.55
C ASP A 261 -23.06 41.19 17.03
N SER A 262 -21.99 41.97 17.26
CA SER A 262 -21.39 42.41 18.55
C SER A 262 -20.52 41.41 19.31
N ASP A 263 -19.41 41.82 19.94
CA ASP A 263 -18.80 43.17 20.09
C ASP A 263 -17.26 43.08 20.03
#